data_AF-A0A948CCS4-F1
#
_entry.id   AF-A0A948CCS4-F1
#
_cell.length_a   1.000
_cell.length_b   1.000
_cell.length_c   1.000
_cell.angle_alpha   90.00
_cell.angle_beta   90.00
_cell.angle_gamma   90.00
#
_symmetry.space_group_name_H-M   'P 1'
#
loop_
_entity.id
_entity.type
_entity.pdbx_description
1 polymer ?
#
loop_
_entity_poly.entity_id
_entity_poly.type
_entity_poly.pdbx_seq_one_letter_code
_entity_poly.pdbx_strand_id
1 'polypeptide(L)'
;RMMGQGEVGPGGGPAGDLYVEIHVAEHDVFVRQGNDLHCAVSVPMTAAALGTTLTLPTLEADVESGAGSGVETEFELDIAPGTQSGSDQVLRGRGVPGLRGGRGDLIVSIAVETPGKLDARQEELLRELAAIRGEESPDGQVRGSAQKSVFGRLFGH
;
A
#
# COMPACT_ATOMS: atom_id res chain seq x y z
N ARG A 1 -29.74 -25.47 4.13
CA ARG A 1 -30.28 -26.66 4.83
C ARG A 1 -29.67 -27.92 4.21
N MET A 2 -28.60 -28.42 4.82
CA MET A 2 -28.18 -29.83 4.84
C MET A 2 -27.67 -30.06 6.27
N MET A 3 -28.13 -31.14 6.89
CA MET A 3 -27.81 -31.54 8.26
C MET A 3 -26.60 -32.49 8.29
N GLY A 4 -25.80 -32.40 9.35
CA GLY A 4 -25.25 -33.55 10.07
C GLY A 4 -24.05 -34.28 9.46
N GLN A 5 -22.84 -33.88 9.85
CA GLN A 5 -21.67 -34.76 10.05
C GLN A 5 -20.72 -34.07 11.05
N GLY A 6 -20.56 -34.63 12.25
CA GLY A 6 -19.56 -34.19 13.25
C GLY A 6 -20.09 -34.27 14.69
N GLU A 7 -19.46 -35.09 15.53
CA GLU A 7 -19.93 -35.55 16.84
C GLU A 7 -20.14 -34.47 17.91
N VAL A 8 -21.12 -34.75 18.78
CA VAL A 8 -21.50 -33.97 19.98
C VAL A 8 -20.66 -34.37 21.19
N GLY A 9 -19.93 -33.42 21.77
CA GLY A 9 -19.38 -33.56 23.12
C GLY A 9 -20.49 -33.50 24.20
N PRO A 10 -20.32 -34.18 25.34
CA PRO A 10 -21.34 -34.22 26.39
C PRO A 10 -21.40 -32.87 27.12
N GLY A 11 -22.31 -31.99 26.72
CA GLY A 11 -22.45 -30.66 27.35
C GLY A 11 -23.47 -29.68 26.77
N GLY A 12 -24.10 -29.95 25.62
CA GLY A 12 -25.36 -29.28 25.21
C GLY A 12 -25.38 -27.74 25.12
N GLY A 13 -24.24 -27.06 25.01
CA GLY A 13 -24.17 -25.62 24.76
C GLY A 13 -24.19 -25.30 23.26
N PRO A 14 -24.76 -24.16 22.82
CA PRO A 14 -24.65 -23.70 21.43
C PRO A 14 -23.16 -23.55 21.03
N ALA A 15 -22.85 -23.81 19.76
CA ALA A 15 -21.51 -23.58 19.22
C ALA A 15 -21.10 -22.13 19.52
N GLY A 16 -20.03 -21.96 20.29
CA GLY A 16 -19.50 -20.65 20.64
C GLY A 16 -18.93 -19.94 19.42
N ASP A 17 -19.02 -18.62 19.43
CA ASP A 17 -18.43 -17.78 18.38
C ASP A 17 -16.91 -17.99 18.35
N LEU A 18 -16.38 -18.36 17.18
CA LEU A 18 -14.95 -18.47 16.93
C LEU A 18 -14.36 -17.08 16.79
N TYR A 19 -13.64 -16.62 17.80
CA TYR A 19 -12.77 -15.44 17.70
C TYR A 19 -11.52 -15.84 16.93
N VAL A 20 -11.38 -15.33 15.69
CA VAL A 20 -10.09 -15.38 15.00
C VAL A 20 -9.28 -14.18 15.49
N GLU A 21 -8.43 -14.42 16.49
CA GLU A 21 -7.35 -13.53 16.84
C GLU A 21 -6.30 -13.63 15.73
N ILE A 22 -6.34 -12.69 14.78
CA ILE A 22 -5.30 -12.59 13.76
C ILE A 22 -4.06 -12.04 14.48
N HIS A 23 -3.12 -12.93 14.79
CA HIS A 23 -1.75 -12.54 15.07
C HIS A 23 -1.17 -11.92 13.80
N VAL A 24 -1.30 -10.60 13.68
CA VAL A 24 -0.57 -9.82 12.68
C VAL A 24 0.89 -9.86 13.14
N ALA A 25 1.74 -10.56 12.40
CA ALA A 25 3.16 -10.28 12.47
C ALA A 25 3.32 -8.78 12.13
N GLU A 26 3.97 -8.00 13.00
CA GLU A 26 4.33 -6.61 12.69
C GLU A 26 5.03 -6.58 11.33
N HIS A 27 4.32 -6.14 10.29
CA HIS A 27 4.92 -5.88 8.99
C HIS A 27 4.93 -4.36 8.83
N ASP A 28 6.13 -3.76 8.78
CA ASP A 28 6.40 -2.31 8.69
C ASP A 28 5.79 -1.60 7.45
N VAL A 29 4.93 -2.28 6.68
CA VAL A 29 4.39 -1.84 5.40
C VAL A 29 2.92 -1.45 5.49
N PHE A 30 2.13 -2.08 6.36
CA PHE A 30 0.68 -1.84 6.45
C PHE A 30 0.28 -1.30 7.82
N VAL A 31 -0.33 -0.12 7.82
CA VAL A 31 -0.91 0.51 9.02
C VAL A 31 -2.42 0.36 8.96
N ARG A 32 -3.01 -0.31 9.95
CA ARG A 32 -4.46 -0.47 10.05
C ARG A 32 -5.09 0.75 10.72
N GLN A 33 -6.09 1.34 10.07
CA GLN A 33 -6.94 2.40 10.63
C GLN A 33 -8.42 1.97 10.55
N GLY A 34 -8.95 1.46 11.66
CA GLY A 34 -10.30 0.88 11.67
C GLY A 34 -10.36 -0.39 10.81
N ASN A 35 -11.12 -0.36 9.71
CA ASN A 35 -11.15 -1.45 8.73
C ASN A 35 -10.27 -1.17 7.51
N ASP A 36 -9.74 0.04 7.38
CA ASP A 36 -8.90 0.43 6.25
C ASP A 36 -7.43 0.11 6.53
N LEU A 37 -6.68 -0.07 5.46
CA LEU A 37 -5.24 -0.29 5.49
C LEU A 37 -4.55 0.84 4.75
N HIS A 38 -3.41 1.24 5.26
CA HIS A 38 -2.56 2.21 4.63
C HIS A 38 -1.18 1.60 4.39
N CYS A 39 -0.65 1.77 3.19
CA CYS A 39 0.76 1.48 2.92
C CYS A 39 1.38 2.61 2.11
N ALA A 40 2.71 2.67 2.14
CA ALA A 40 3.46 3.58 1.30
C ALA A 40 4.28 2.78 0.29
N VAL A 41 4.26 3.19 -0.98
CA VAL A 41 5.07 2.61 -2.05
C VAL A 41 6.05 3.64 -2.59
N SER A 42 7.32 3.26 -2.64
CA SER A 42 8.36 4.07 -3.29
C SER A 42 8.36 3.83 -4.79
N VAL A 43 8.39 4.91 -5.57
CA VAL A 43 8.40 4.87 -7.03
C VAL A 43 9.54 5.75 -7.56
N PRO A 44 10.45 5.23 -8.40
CA PRO A 44 11.50 6.05 -9.01
C PRO A 44 10.90 7.21 -9.82
N MET A 45 11.52 8.40 -9.74
CA MET A 45 10.97 9.60 -10.40
C MET A 45 10.72 9.42 -11.90
N THR A 46 11.55 8.64 -12.59
CA THR A 46 11.39 8.39 -14.03
C THR A 46 10.17 7.52 -14.30
N ALA A 47 9.94 6.50 -13.48
CA ALA A 47 8.74 5.66 -13.56
C ALA A 47 7.47 6.44 -13.21
N ALA A 48 7.52 7.30 -12.20
CA ALA A 48 6.40 8.18 -11.86
C ALA A 48 6.12 9.22 -12.97
N ALA A 49 7.16 9.76 -13.61
CA ALA A 49 7.02 10.71 -14.70
C ALA A 49 6.47 10.07 -15.97
N LEU A 50 6.90 8.85 -16.30
CA LEU A 50 6.55 8.16 -17.55
C LEU A 50 5.34 7.23 -17.43
N GLY A 51 4.95 6.88 -16.21
CA GLY A 51 3.96 5.87 -15.89
C GLY A 51 4.57 4.47 -15.80
N THR A 52 3.97 3.63 -14.97
CA THR A 52 4.38 2.23 -14.76
C THR A 52 3.25 1.43 -14.10
N THR A 53 3.40 0.12 -14.01
CA THR A 53 2.52 -0.74 -13.22
C THR A 53 3.40 -1.51 -12.23
N LEU A 54 3.01 -1.50 -10.96
CA LEU A 54 3.71 -2.19 -9.88
C LEU A 54 2.88 -3.37 -9.40
N THR A 55 3.50 -4.52 -9.19
CA THR A 55 2.86 -5.66 -8.51
C THR A 55 3.22 -5.61 -7.03
N LEU A 56 2.21 -5.52 -6.17
CA LEU A 56 2.36 -5.40 -4.73
C LEU A 56 1.68 -6.56 -4.01
N PRO A 57 2.25 -7.04 -2.88
CA PRO A 57 1.60 -8.06 -2.07
C PRO A 57 0.33 -7.50 -1.42
N THR A 58 -0.65 -8.37 -1.22
CA THR A 58 -1.82 -8.13 -0.37
C THR A 58 -1.50 -8.50 1.08
N LEU A 59 -2.40 -8.18 2.01
CA LEU A 59 -2.30 -8.66 3.39
C LEU A 59 -2.34 -10.20 3.48
N GLU A 60 -3.09 -10.83 2.59
CA GLU A 60 -3.33 -12.27 2.62
C GLU A 60 -2.09 -13.09 2.26
N ALA A 61 -1.10 -12.47 1.60
CA ALA A 61 0.18 -13.10 1.24
C ALA A 61 0.92 -13.70 2.44
N ASP A 62 0.84 -13.05 3.61
CA ASP A 62 1.56 -13.48 4.83
C ASP A 62 0.86 -14.66 5.54
N VAL A 63 -0.45 -14.80 5.35
CA VAL A 63 -1.26 -15.84 6.00
C VAL A 63 -1.33 -17.10 5.14
N GLU A 64 -1.20 -16.95 3.82
CA GLU A 64 -1.39 -18.02 2.86
C GLU A 64 -0.14 -18.30 2.02
N SER A 65 0.93 -18.72 2.70
CA SER A 65 2.09 -19.33 2.04
C SER A 65 1.82 -20.77 1.53
N GLY A 66 0.55 -21.22 1.52
CA GLY A 66 0.14 -22.57 1.15
C GLY A 66 -0.70 -22.59 -0.14
N ALA A 67 -0.20 -23.26 -1.17
CA ALA A 67 -0.87 -23.38 -2.48
C ALA A 67 -2.26 -24.03 -2.35
N GLY A 68 -3.34 -23.27 -2.57
CA GLY A 68 -4.69 -23.83 -2.74
C GLY A 68 -5.88 -23.00 -2.23
N SER A 69 -5.68 -21.82 -1.65
CA SER A 69 -6.76 -21.03 -1.02
C SER A 69 -7.68 -20.28 -2.00
N GLY A 70 -7.29 -20.09 -3.27
CA GLY A 70 -8.06 -19.30 -4.23
C GLY A 70 -8.15 -17.80 -3.89
N VAL A 71 -7.33 -17.35 -2.93
CA VAL A 71 -7.23 -15.96 -2.50
C VAL A 71 -6.14 -15.27 -3.31
N GLU A 72 -6.39 -14.02 -3.65
CA GLU A 72 -5.43 -13.18 -4.36
C GLU A 72 -4.35 -12.70 -3.39
N THR A 73 -3.10 -13.10 -3.64
CA THR A 73 -1.94 -12.75 -2.79
C THR A 73 -1.23 -11.48 -3.25
N GLU A 74 -1.50 -11.00 -4.47
CA GLU A 74 -0.88 -9.83 -5.07
C GLU A 74 -1.92 -8.99 -5.83
N PHE A 75 -1.62 -7.71 -6.06
CA PHE A 75 -2.42 -6.83 -6.90
C PHE A 75 -1.53 -5.92 -7.76
N GLU A 76 -2.07 -5.49 -8.91
CA GLU A 76 -1.44 -4.49 -9.77
C GLU A 76 -1.87 -3.08 -9.36
N LEU A 77 -0.89 -2.19 -9.22
CA LEU A 77 -1.07 -0.77 -8.97
C LEU A 77 -0.58 0.01 -10.19
N ASP A 78 -1.51 0.62 -10.91
CA ASP A 78 -1.19 1.48 -12.04
C ASP A 78 -0.75 2.86 -11.57
N ILE A 79 0.45 3.26 -11.97
CA ILE A 79 1.00 4.60 -11.76
C ILE A 79 0.83 5.38 -13.06
N ALA A 80 -0.09 6.34 -13.05
CA ALA A 80 -0.30 7.22 -14.19
C ALA A 80 0.93 8.10 -14.46
N PRO A 81 1.23 8.44 -15.72
CA PRO A 81 2.29 9.38 -16.05
C PRO A 81 2.11 10.72 -15.32
N GLY A 82 3.19 11.23 -14.72
CA GLY A 82 3.18 12.48 -13.97
C GLY A 82 2.66 12.36 -12.53
N THR A 83 2.51 11.15 -12.00
CA THR A 83 2.10 10.94 -10.60
C THR A 83 3.07 11.63 -9.64
N GLN A 84 2.53 12.39 -8.69
CA GLN A 84 3.31 13.18 -7.74
C GLN A 84 3.49 12.46 -6.41
N SER A 85 4.58 12.78 -5.71
CA SER A 85 4.80 12.31 -4.34
C SER A 85 3.70 12.81 -3.41
N GLY A 86 3.22 11.93 -2.53
CA GLY A 86 2.08 12.17 -1.65
C GLY A 86 0.71 11.99 -2.29
N SER A 87 0.64 11.48 -3.53
CA SER A 87 -0.63 11.06 -4.13
C SER A 87 -1.10 9.76 -3.46
N ASP A 88 -2.40 9.67 -3.20
CA ASP A 88 -3.02 8.46 -2.64
C ASP A 88 -3.86 7.76 -3.70
N GLN A 89 -3.79 6.44 -3.75
CA GLN A 89 -4.68 5.58 -4.53
C GLN A 89 -5.49 4.68 -3.61
N VAL A 90 -6.78 4.52 -3.89
CA VAL A 90 -7.70 3.73 -3.05
C VAL A 90 -8.13 2.48 -3.80
N LEU A 91 -7.71 1.32 -3.32
CA LEU A 91 -8.20 0.02 -3.78
C LEU A 91 -9.37 -0.42 -2.90
N ARG A 92 -10.58 -0.35 -3.47
CA ARG A 92 -11.82 -0.62 -2.75
C ARG A 92 -11.93 -2.08 -2.34
N GLY A 93 -12.36 -2.34 -1.11
CA GLY A 93 -12.58 -3.70 -0.62
C GLY A 93 -11.31 -4.54 -0.47
N ARG A 94 -10.14 -3.90 -0.34
CA ARG A 94 -8.84 -4.53 -0.11
C ARG A 94 -8.28 -4.31 1.31
N GLY A 95 -9.07 -3.70 2.19
CA GLY A 95 -8.74 -3.47 3.60
C GLY A 95 -8.89 -4.72 4.47
N VAL A 96 -9.25 -4.57 5.74
CA VAL A 96 -9.50 -5.69 6.66
C VAL A 96 -10.99 -6.06 6.67
N PRO A 97 -11.35 -7.36 6.77
CA PRO A 97 -12.74 -7.78 7.01
C PRO A 97 -13.32 -7.19 8.30
N GLY A 98 -14.53 -6.65 8.23
CA GLY A 98 -15.23 -6.07 9.36
C GLY A 98 -16.03 -7.10 10.18
N LEU A 99 -16.12 -6.90 11.50
CA LEU A 99 -16.86 -7.77 12.44
C LEU A 99 -18.35 -7.94 12.12
N ARG A 100 -18.97 -6.96 11.45
CA ARG A 100 -20.41 -6.96 11.10
C ARG A 100 -20.66 -7.18 9.60
N GLY A 101 -19.66 -7.71 8.90
CA GLY A 101 -19.65 -7.85 7.44
C GLY A 101 -19.04 -6.63 6.73
N GLY A 102 -18.70 -6.82 5.46
CA GLY A 102 -17.97 -5.84 4.65
C GLY A 102 -16.45 -5.92 4.85
N ARG A 103 -15.71 -5.25 3.96
CA ARG A 103 -14.25 -5.13 4.00
C ARG A 103 -13.90 -3.66 3.79
N GLY A 104 -12.91 -3.15 4.52
CA GLY A 104 -12.42 -1.78 4.31
C GLY A 104 -11.64 -1.66 3.01
N ASP A 105 -10.97 -0.53 2.85
CA ASP A 105 -10.17 -0.22 1.66
C ASP A 105 -8.66 -0.28 1.93
N LEU A 106 -7.87 -0.42 0.88
CA LEU A 106 -6.42 -0.23 0.93
C LEU A 106 -6.08 1.13 0.31
N ILE A 107 -5.46 2.00 1.09
CA ILE A 107 -4.98 3.31 0.69
C ILE A 107 -3.47 3.21 0.49
N VAL A 108 -3.03 3.38 -0.75
CA VAL A 108 -1.61 3.35 -1.13
C VAL A 108 -1.13 4.78 -1.33
N SER A 109 -0.26 5.25 -0.43
CA SER A 109 0.42 6.52 -0.57
C SER A 109 1.69 6.37 -1.40
N ILE A 110 1.86 7.20 -2.43
CA ILE A 110 2.99 7.10 -3.35
C ILE A 110 4.09 8.06 -2.91
N ALA A 111 5.29 7.54 -2.67
CA ALA A 111 6.50 8.32 -2.41
C ALA A 111 7.38 8.30 -3.67
N VAL A 112 7.51 9.44 -4.34
CA VAL A 112 8.41 9.53 -5.52
C VAL A 112 9.84 9.76 -5.06
N GLU A 113 10.74 8.90 -5.51
CA GLU A 113 12.16 8.93 -5.15
C GLU A 113 13.00 9.59 -6.25
N THR A 114 13.72 10.65 -5.85
CA THR A 114 14.75 11.27 -6.69
C THR A 114 16.00 10.37 -6.71
N PRO A 115 16.62 10.13 -7.88
CA PRO A 115 17.80 9.29 -7.96
C PRO A 115 18.95 9.91 -7.17
N GLY A 116 19.69 9.04 -6.48
CA GLY A 116 20.87 9.43 -5.71
C GLY A 116 22.09 9.65 -6.59
N LYS A 117 23.13 8.84 -6.39
CA LYS A 117 24.37 8.93 -7.18
C LYS A 117 24.08 8.67 -8.66
N LEU A 118 24.58 9.55 -9.52
CA LEU A 118 24.44 9.47 -10.97
C LEU A 118 25.80 9.18 -11.60
N ASP A 119 25.81 8.35 -12.64
CA ASP A 119 26.94 8.29 -13.55
C ASP A 119 26.92 9.47 -14.54
N ALA A 120 28.01 9.63 -15.31
CA ALA A 120 28.17 10.75 -16.24
C ALA A 120 27.04 10.81 -17.30
N ARG A 121 26.55 9.66 -17.76
CA ARG A 121 25.50 9.61 -18.79
C ARG A 121 24.13 9.94 -18.19
N GLN A 122 23.83 9.44 -17.00
CA GLN A 122 22.60 9.75 -16.28
C GLN A 122 22.51 11.24 -15.95
N GLU A 123 23.63 11.84 -15.51
CA GLU A 123 23.69 13.26 -15.21
C GLU A 123 23.52 14.12 -16.47
N GLU A 124 24.13 13.74 -17.60
CA GLU A 124 23.94 14.38 -18.89
C GLU A 124 22.46 14.42 -19.29
N LEU A 125 21.75 13.29 -19.20
CA LEU A 125 20.34 13.19 -19.55
C LEU A 125 19.44 14.06 -18.65
N LEU A 126 19.72 14.12 -17.35
CA LEU A 126 18.96 14.95 -16.43
C LEU A 126 19.19 16.45 -16.65
N ARG A 127 20.41 16.85 -17.04
CA ARG A 127 20.69 18.24 -17.45
C ARG A 127 19.95 18.61 -18.73
N GLU A 128 19.97 17.74 -19.74
CA GLU A 128 19.23 17.95 -20.99
C GLU A 128 17.73 18.10 -20.72
N LEU A 129 17.17 17.21 -19.89
CA LEU A 129 15.77 17.31 -19.47
C LEU A 129 15.48 18.64 -18.76
N ALA A 130 16.35 19.08 -17.85
CA ALA A 130 16.20 20.35 -17.14
C ALA A 130 16.23 21.54 -18.10
N ALA A 131 17.14 21.54 -19.08
CA ALA A 131 17.23 22.60 -20.09
C ALA A 131 15.97 22.69 -20.97
N ILE A 132 15.45 21.54 -21.44
CA ILE A 132 14.22 21.48 -22.25
C ILE A 132 13.01 22.00 -21.46
N ARG A 133 13.00 21.77 -20.14
CA ARG A 133 11.91 22.19 -19.24
C ARG A 133 12.09 23.60 -18.68
N GLY A 134 13.24 24.24 -18.90
CA GLY A 134 13.58 25.54 -18.30
C GLY A 134 13.78 25.47 -16.77
N GLU A 135 14.27 24.34 -16.26
CA GLU A 135 14.40 24.04 -14.82
C GLU A 135 15.84 24.18 -14.30
N GLU A 136 16.76 24.73 -15.08
CA GLU A 136 18.19 24.86 -14.72
C GLU A 136 18.45 25.86 -13.58
N SER A 137 17.49 26.72 -13.27
CA SER A 137 17.58 27.73 -12.21
C SER A 137 16.23 27.82 -11.47
N PRO A 138 15.92 26.85 -10.59
CA PRO A 138 14.65 26.83 -9.89
C PRO A 138 14.60 27.89 -8.79
N ASP A 139 13.48 28.60 -8.69
CA ASP A 139 13.21 29.49 -7.56
C ASP A 139 12.79 28.69 -6.32
N GLY A 140 13.58 28.78 -5.25
CA GLY A 140 13.26 28.15 -3.97
C GLY A 140 12.16 28.92 -3.24
N GLN A 141 10.91 28.46 -3.29
CA GLN A 141 9.85 28.99 -2.44
C GLN A 141 9.79 28.24 -1.11
N VAL A 142 10.09 28.93 0.00
CA VAL A 142 9.86 28.40 1.35
C VAL A 142 8.35 28.40 1.58
N ARG A 143 7.72 27.22 1.47
CA ARG A 143 6.32 27.04 1.88
C ARG A 143 6.26 26.86 3.40
N GLY A 144 5.36 27.58 4.06
CA GLY A 144 5.06 27.36 5.48
C GLY A 144 4.64 25.92 5.74
N SER A 145 4.98 25.38 6.91
CA SER A 145 4.97 23.96 7.31
C SER A 145 3.59 23.27 7.37
N ALA A 146 2.62 23.66 6.54
CA ALA A 146 1.30 23.03 6.50
C ALA A 146 1.30 21.64 5.84
N GLN A 147 2.37 21.25 5.15
CA GLN A 147 2.48 19.90 4.59
C GLN A 147 3.04 18.93 5.65
N LYS A 148 2.12 18.30 6.38
CA LYS A 148 2.40 17.10 7.18
C LYS A 148 3.00 16.04 6.26
N SER A 149 4.31 15.80 6.41
CA SER A 149 5.03 14.69 5.79
C SER A 149 4.18 13.41 5.87
N VAL A 150 4.07 12.70 4.74
CA VAL A 150 3.27 11.48 4.60
C VAL A 150 3.71 10.44 5.63
N PHE A 151 5.03 10.33 5.87
CA PHE A 151 5.60 9.43 6.88
C PHE A 151 5.25 9.87 8.31
N GLY A 152 5.21 11.17 8.58
CA GLY A 152 4.83 11.71 9.90
C GLY A 152 3.35 11.55 10.24
N ARG A 153 2.48 11.26 9.27
CA ARG A 153 1.05 10.98 9.50
C ARG A 153 0.75 9.51 9.73
N LEU A 154 1.59 8.60 9.23
CA LEU A 154 1.33 7.17 9.23
C LEU A 154 2.13 6.39 10.29
N PHE A 155 3.34 6.84 10.66
CA PHE A 155 4.25 6.11 11.53
C PHE A 155 4.66 6.89 12.80
N GLY A 156 3.89 7.91 13.17
CA GLY A 156 4.16 8.78 14.31
C GLY A 156 3.34 8.41 15.55
N HIS A 157 4.03 7.78 16.52
CA HIS A 157 3.62 7.27 17.84
C HIS A 157 2.93 5.92 17.93
#